data_AF-A8W314-F1
#
_entry.id   AF-A8W314-F1
#
_cell.length_a   1.000
_cell.length_b   1.000
_cell.length_c   1.000
_cell.angle_alpha   90.00
_cell.angle_beta   90.00
_cell.angle_gamma   90.00
#
_symmetry.space_group_name_H-M   'P 1'
#
loop_
_entity.id
_entity.type
_entity.pdbx_description
1 polymer ?
#
loop_
_entity_poly.entity_id
_entity_poly.type
_entity_poly.pdbx_seq_one_letter_code
_entity_poly.pdbx_strand_id
1 'polypeptide(L)'
;THWKHGGIVGVFGYGGGVIGRYCDQPEKFPGVAHFHTVRVAQPSGKYYSTKFLRDLCDLWDLRGSGITNMHGSTGDIVLLGTQTPQLEELFYELTHKMNVDLGGSGSNLRTPAACLGQSRCEYACYNAQDMCYQLTMDYQDELHRPAFPYKFKFKFDGCPNGCVCAMARSDF
;
A
#
# COMPACT_ATOMS: atom_id res chain seq x y z
N THR A 1 -24.44 -2.14 -0.35
CA THR A 1 -23.24 -1.54 -0.98
C THR A 1 -23.57 -1.26 -2.44
N HIS A 2 -23.06 -0.16 -3.01
CA HIS A 2 -23.29 0.26 -4.41
C HIS A 2 -22.05 0.09 -5.29
N TRP A 3 -21.24 -0.91 -4.96
CA TRP A 3 -20.07 -1.31 -5.72
C TRP A 3 -20.32 -2.69 -6.31
N LYS A 4 -20.01 -2.86 -7.60
CA LYS A 4 -20.02 -4.16 -8.27
C LYS A 4 -19.02 -5.12 -7.59
N HIS A 5 -19.21 -6.41 -7.81
CA HIS A 5 -18.30 -7.43 -7.31
C HIS A 5 -16.93 -7.35 -8.00
N GLY A 6 -15.86 -7.27 -7.20
CA GLY A 6 -14.49 -7.37 -7.67
C GLY A 6 -14.05 -6.26 -8.65
N GLY A 7 -13.03 -6.60 -9.45
CA GLY A 7 -12.43 -5.74 -10.46
C GLY A 7 -10.94 -6.07 -10.61
N ILE A 8 -10.53 -6.46 -11.81
CA ILE A 8 -9.13 -6.81 -12.13
C ILE A 8 -8.54 -5.69 -12.99
N VAL A 9 -7.59 -4.96 -12.42
CA VAL A 9 -6.82 -3.89 -13.03
C VAL A 9 -5.45 -3.86 -12.35
N GLY A 10 -4.43 -3.31 -13.00
CA GLY A 10 -3.08 -3.27 -12.46
C GLY A 10 -2.16 -2.48 -13.38
N VAL A 11 -0.86 -2.65 -13.16
CA VAL A 11 0.22 -2.09 -13.98
C VAL A 11 1.08 -3.23 -14.53
N PHE A 12 1.68 -3.03 -15.70
CA PHE A 12 2.53 -4.05 -16.31
C PHE A 12 3.73 -4.41 -15.42
N GLY A 13 4.09 -5.69 -15.45
CA GLY A 13 5.17 -6.25 -14.63
C GLY A 13 4.73 -6.74 -13.25
N TYR A 14 3.60 -6.25 -12.70
CA TYR A 14 3.07 -6.61 -11.38
C TYR A 14 1.72 -7.31 -11.47
N GLY A 15 1.53 -8.32 -10.60
CA GLY A 15 0.26 -9.04 -10.45
C GLY A 15 -0.64 -8.51 -9.33
N GLY A 16 -0.29 -7.36 -8.74
CA GLY A 16 -0.98 -6.76 -7.60
C GLY A 16 -0.66 -5.29 -7.41
N GLY A 17 -1.18 -4.70 -6.33
CA GLY A 17 -0.97 -3.29 -5.94
C GLY A 17 -2.17 -2.38 -6.19
N VAL A 18 -3.09 -2.79 -7.08
CA VAL A 18 -4.32 -2.02 -7.39
C VAL A 18 -5.56 -2.88 -7.11
N ILE A 19 -6.55 -2.30 -6.42
CA ILE A 19 -7.85 -2.92 -6.19
C ILE A 19 -8.88 -2.27 -7.12
N GLY A 20 -9.28 -3.02 -8.16
CA GLY A 20 -10.32 -2.59 -9.09
C GLY A 20 -11.68 -2.48 -8.40
N ARG A 21 -12.41 -1.41 -8.75
CA ARG A 21 -13.77 -1.16 -8.26
C ARG A 21 -14.55 -0.32 -9.24
N TYR A 22 -15.82 -0.66 -9.38
CA TYR A 22 -16.77 -0.05 -10.29
C TYR A 22 -18.11 0.16 -9.58
N CYS A 23 -18.74 1.34 -9.72
CA CYS A 23 -20.06 1.56 -9.14
C CYS A 23 -21.14 0.75 -9.89
N ASP A 24 -22.21 0.37 -9.21
CA ASP A 24 -23.33 -0.37 -9.81
C ASP A 24 -24.34 0.53 -10.57
N GLN A 25 -24.21 1.86 -10.46
CA GLN A 25 -25.08 2.86 -11.08
C GLN A 25 -24.27 3.93 -11.87
N PRO A 26 -23.53 3.54 -12.92
CA PRO A 26 -22.59 4.44 -13.61
C PRO A 26 -23.26 5.62 -14.33
N GLU A 27 -24.51 5.47 -14.79
CA GLU A 27 -25.26 6.57 -15.41
C GLU A 27 -25.65 7.65 -14.40
N LYS A 28 -25.97 7.26 -13.17
CA LYS A 28 -26.33 8.19 -12.08
C LYS A 28 -25.10 8.83 -11.44
N PHE A 29 -24.00 8.07 -11.35
CA PHE A 29 -22.77 8.50 -10.70
C PHE A 29 -21.54 8.30 -11.60
N PRO A 30 -21.46 9.02 -12.74
CA PRO A 30 -20.40 8.80 -13.72
C PRO A 30 -18.99 9.07 -13.16
N GLY A 31 -18.87 9.99 -12.19
CA GLY A 31 -17.59 10.32 -11.55
C GLY A 31 -16.93 9.17 -10.76
N VAL A 32 -17.69 8.12 -10.42
CA VAL A 32 -17.19 6.92 -9.72
C VAL A 32 -17.49 5.63 -10.49
N ALA A 33 -17.76 5.74 -11.79
CA ALA A 33 -17.90 4.58 -12.67
C ALA A 33 -16.69 3.65 -12.56
N HIS A 34 -15.49 4.24 -12.52
CA HIS A 34 -14.25 3.61 -12.07
C HIS A 34 -13.80 4.30 -10.79
N PHE A 35 -13.48 3.53 -9.75
CA PHE A 35 -13.02 4.08 -8.48
C PHE A 35 -11.95 3.18 -7.85
N HIS A 36 -10.87 2.97 -8.59
CA HIS A 36 -9.82 2.01 -8.24
C HIS A 36 -8.98 2.54 -7.08
N THR A 37 -8.56 1.63 -6.19
CA THR A 37 -7.68 1.96 -5.08
C THR A 37 -6.26 1.56 -5.41
N VAL A 38 -5.31 2.49 -5.32
CA VAL A 38 -3.88 2.20 -5.46
C VAL A 38 -3.25 2.09 -4.08
N ARG A 39 -2.53 1.01 -3.82
CA ARG A 39 -1.74 0.82 -2.60
C ARG A 39 -0.32 1.27 -2.88
N VAL A 40 0.18 2.20 -2.09
CA VAL A 40 1.53 2.76 -2.23
C VAL A 40 2.35 2.34 -1.01
N ALA A 41 3.57 1.86 -1.25
CA ALA A 41 4.45 1.37 -0.21
C ALA A 41 4.82 2.51 0.76
N GLN A 42 4.61 2.28 2.05
CA GLN A 42 4.93 3.27 3.09
C GLN A 42 6.36 3.08 3.64
N PRO A 43 7.04 4.15 4.07
CA PRO A 43 8.26 4.01 4.87
C PRO A 43 7.98 3.32 6.21
N SER A 44 8.95 2.53 6.67
CA SER A 44 8.85 1.79 7.93
C SER A 44 8.64 2.73 9.13
N GLY A 45 7.65 2.41 9.99
CA GLY A 45 7.24 3.28 11.10
C GLY A 45 6.47 4.56 10.69
N LYS A 46 6.18 4.76 9.39
CA LYS A 46 5.33 5.85 8.87
C LYS A 46 5.83 7.26 9.21
N TYR A 47 7.15 7.46 9.18
CA TYR A 47 7.77 8.77 9.28
C TYR A 47 7.83 9.43 7.90
N TYR A 48 7.49 10.71 7.83
CA TYR A 48 7.43 11.46 6.57
C TYR A 48 8.05 12.85 6.72
N SER A 49 8.61 13.35 5.63
CA SER A 49 8.83 14.78 5.44
C SER A 49 7.58 15.41 4.83
N THR A 50 7.32 16.69 5.14
CA THR A 50 6.21 17.41 4.50
C THR A 50 6.40 17.55 2.99
N LYS A 51 7.65 17.58 2.52
CA LYS A 51 7.94 17.62 1.09
C LYS A 51 7.39 16.38 0.39
N PHE A 52 7.71 15.19 0.90
CA PHE A 52 7.22 13.94 0.34
C PHE A 52 5.69 13.89 0.28
N LEU A 53 5.01 14.26 1.37
CA LEU A 53 3.55 14.23 1.42
C LEU A 53 2.91 15.24 0.47
N ARG A 54 3.49 16.45 0.32
CA ARG A 54 3.00 17.44 -0.65
C ARG A 54 3.17 16.95 -2.09
N ASP A 55 4.36 16.44 -2.43
CA ASP A 55 4.61 15.87 -3.75
C ASP A 55 3.62 14.73 -4.07
N LEU A 56 3.29 13.89 -3.08
CA LEU A 56 2.29 12.83 -3.23
C LEU A 56 0.86 13.37 -3.42
N CYS A 57 0.50 14.40 -2.67
CA CYS A 57 -0.79 15.08 -2.81
C CYS A 57 -0.92 15.71 -4.20
N ASP A 58 0.09 16.45 -4.67
CA ASP A 58 0.08 17.09 -5.99
C ASP A 58 -0.13 16.05 -7.11
N LEU A 59 0.54 14.89 -7.02
CA LEU A 59 0.36 13.78 -7.96
C LEU A 59 -1.06 13.21 -7.88
N TRP A 60 -1.59 13.01 -6.67
CA TRP A 60 -2.89 12.39 -6.47
C TRP A 60 -4.07 13.31 -6.80
N ASP A 61 -3.92 14.62 -6.58
CA ASP A 61 -4.90 15.63 -6.98
C ASP A 61 -5.01 15.71 -8.51
N LEU A 62 -3.89 15.52 -9.22
CA LEU A 62 -3.87 15.50 -10.69
C LEU A 62 -4.47 14.22 -11.28
N ARG A 63 -4.15 13.06 -10.70
CA ARG A 63 -4.39 11.74 -11.33
C ARG A 63 -5.42 10.87 -10.62
N GLY A 64 -5.98 11.35 -9.52
CA GLY A 64 -6.91 10.62 -8.68
C GLY A 64 -8.07 11.47 -8.22
N SER A 65 -8.65 11.05 -7.09
CA SER A 65 -9.81 11.71 -6.49
C SER A 65 -9.46 12.80 -5.48
N GLY A 66 -8.18 12.93 -5.10
CA GLY A 66 -7.75 13.70 -3.93
C GLY A 66 -8.08 13.05 -2.58
N ILE A 67 -8.74 11.89 -2.55
CA ILE A 67 -9.15 11.18 -1.32
C ILE A 67 -8.14 10.09 -0.97
N THR A 68 -7.75 10.00 0.29
CA THR A 68 -6.78 8.99 0.77
C THR A 68 -7.24 8.34 2.08
N ASN A 69 -6.71 7.15 2.37
CA ASN A 69 -6.62 6.65 3.75
C ASN A 69 -5.16 6.65 4.18
N MET A 70 -4.86 7.32 5.28
CA MET A 70 -3.54 7.39 5.91
C MET A 70 -3.61 6.69 7.27
N HIS A 71 -3.51 5.36 7.36
CA HIS A 71 -3.05 4.37 6.36
C HIS A 71 -4.04 3.21 6.21
N GLY A 72 -3.80 2.33 5.26
CA GLY A 72 -4.44 1.02 5.21
C GLY A 72 -4.03 0.15 6.42
N SER A 73 -4.92 -0.74 6.85
CA SER A 73 -4.70 -1.63 8.00
C SER A 73 -3.48 -2.55 7.85
N THR A 74 -3.01 -2.84 6.65
CA THR A 74 -1.75 -3.59 6.48
C THR A 74 -0.54 -2.69 6.71
N GLY A 75 -0.56 -1.47 6.17
CA GLY A 75 0.52 -0.50 6.30
C GLY A 75 0.50 0.56 5.19
N ASP A 76 0.02 0.17 4.01
CA ASP A 76 0.04 0.96 2.77
C ASP A 76 -0.53 2.37 2.92
N ILE A 77 0.05 3.34 2.20
CA ILE A 77 -0.70 4.54 1.84
C ILE A 77 -1.77 4.13 0.84
N VAL A 78 -3.00 4.61 1.02
CA VAL A 78 -4.14 4.24 0.17
C VAL A 78 -4.60 5.47 -0.60
N LEU A 79 -4.39 5.45 -1.92
CA LEU A 79 -4.92 6.44 -2.84
C LEU A 79 -6.28 5.95 -3.33
N LEU A 80 -7.35 6.60 -2.88
CA LEU A 80 -8.71 6.06 -2.96
C LEU A 80 -9.50 6.65 -4.12
N GLY A 81 -9.48 5.97 -5.27
CA GLY A 81 -10.32 6.30 -6.41
C GLY A 81 -9.55 6.96 -7.55
N THR A 82 -9.30 6.18 -8.59
CA THR A 82 -8.86 6.67 -9.90
C THR A 82 -9.46 5.78 -11.00
N GLN A 83 -9.16 6.10 -12.26
CA GLN A 83 -9.62 5.39 -13.45
C GLN A 83 -8.51 4.52 -14.03
N THR A 84 -8.86 3.46 -14.76
CA THR A 84 -7.89 2.52 -15.34
C THR A 84 -6.77 3.18 -16.16
N PRO A 85 -7.04 4.18 -17.03
CA PRO A 85 -5.99 4.80 -17.83
C PRO A 85 -4.94 5.58 -17.02
N GLN A 86 -5.25 5.96 -15.78
CA GLN A 86 -4.33 6.70 -14.92
C GLN A 86 -3.37 5.80 -14.13
N LEU A 87 -3.56 4.48 -14.15
CA LEU A 87 -2.77 3.56 -13.30
C LEU A 87 -1.30 3.54 -13.69
N GLU A 88 -1.00 3.37 -14.98
CA GLU A 88 0.38 3.38 -15.49
C GLU A 88 1.03 4.75 -15.35
N GLU A 89 0.28 5.81 -15.62
CA GLU A 89 0.75 7.19 -15.49
C GLU A 89 1.15 7.53 -14.06
N LEU A 90 0.29 7.16 -13.09
CA LEU A 90 0.56 7.35 -11.67
C LEU A 90 1.76 6.51 -11.23
N PHE A 91 1.84 5.25 -11.68
CA PHE A 91 2.94 4.36 -11.34
C PHE A 91 4.28 4.84 -11.91
N TYR A 92 4.28 5.35 -13.14
CA TYR A 92 5.45 5.96 -13.76
C TYR A 92 5.95 7.16 -12.95
N GLU A 93 5.06 8.06 -12.52
CA GLU A 93 5.47 9.22 -11.71
C GLU A 93 5.94 8.84 -10.30
N LEU A 94 5.26 7.90 -9.63
CA LEU A 94 5.70 7.38 -8.32
C LEU A 94 7.12 6.83 -8.41
N THR A 95 7.41 6.00 -9.40
CA THR A 95 8.72 5.35 -9.55
C THR A 95 9.80 6.31 -10.03
N HIS A 96 9.55 7.08 -11.10
CA HIS A 96 10.58 7.90 -11.74
C HIS A 96 10.84 9.24 -11.06
N LYS A 97 9.83 9.83 -10.41
CA LYS A 97 9.96 11.15 -9.76
C LYS A 97 10.06 11.06 -8.25
N MET A 98 9.41 10.08 -7.63
CA MET A 98 9.35 9.97 -6.17
C MET A 98 10.19 8.82 -5.60
N ASN A 99 10.68 7.91 -6.45
CA ASN A 99 11.38 6.69 -6.04
C ASN A 99 10.56 5.89 -5.03
N VAL A 100 9.27 5.73 -5.29
CA VAL A 100 8.32 4.97 -4.48
C VAL A 100 7.62 3.93 -5.31
N ASP A 101 7.46 2.74 -4.73
CA ASP A 101 6.79 1.60 -5.35
C ASP A 101 5.37 1.39 -4.81
N LEU A 102 4.63 0.47 -5.42
CA LEU A 102 3.33 0.00 -4.99
C LEU A 102 3.43 -0.94 -3.78
N GLY A 103 2.32 -1.05 -3.05
CA GLY A 103 2.14 -2.06 -2.02
C GLY A 103 1.63 -3.40 -2.58
N GLY A 104 1.49 -4.40 -1.71
CA GLY A 104 1.07 -5.75 -2.09
C GLY A 104 -0.46 -5.99 -2.06
N SER A 105 -0.96 -6.78 -3.02
CA SER A 105 -2.31 -7.36 -3.01
C SER A 105 -2.39 -8.63 -3.85
N GLY A 106 -3.25 -9.58 -3.47
CA GLY A 106 -3.37 -10.89 -4.15
C GLY A 106 -2.86 -12.05 -3.29
N SER A 107 -2.52 -13.18 -3.92
CA SER A 107 -1.93 -14.34 -3.25
C SER A 107 -0.39 -14.23 -3.26
N ASN A 108 0.10 -13.24 -2.53
CA ASN A 108 1.50 -12.81 -2.44
C ASN A 108 1.87 -12.43 -1.01
N LEU A 109 3.15 -12.12 -0.81
CA LEU A 109 3.57 -11.29 0.31
C LEU A 109 2.84 -9.94 0.22
N ARG A 110 2.31 -9.47 1.34
CA ARG A 110 1.74 -8.13 1.48
C ARG A 110 2.75 -7.22 2.14
N THR A 111 2.55 -5.93 1.94
CA THR A 111 3.38 -4.87 2.50
C THR A 111 3.68 -5.10 3.98
N PRO A 112 4.95 -5.33 4.34
CA PRO A 112 5.34 -5.46 5.74
C PRO A 112 5.11 -4.17 6.52
N ALA A 113 4.93 -4.29 7.84
CA ALA A 113 4.81 -3.14 8.72
C ALA A 113 5.45 -3.40 10.09
N ALA A 114 6.17 -2.41 10.60
CA ALA A 114 6.75 -2.45 11.94
C ALA A 114 6.05 -1.46 12.89
N CYS A 115 6.19 -1.73 14.19
CA CYS A 115 6.07 -0.67 15.19
C CYS A 115 7.18 0.39 15.01
N LEU A 116 7.11 1.49 15.73
CA LEU A 116 8.12 2.55 15.64
C LEU A 116 9.52 2.10 16.13
N GLY A 117 9.62 1.01 16.90
CA GLY A 117 10.90 0.40 17.27
C GLY A 117 11.87 1.37 17.96
N GLN A 118 13.16 1.26 17.62
CA GLN A 118 14.23 2.04 18.24
C GLN A 118 14.19 3.54 17.88
N SER A 119 13.36 3.98 16.93
CA SER A 119 13.27 5.41 16.59
C SER A 119 12.82 6.28 17.75
N ARG A 120 11.93 5.76 18.61
CA ARG A 120 11.35 6.54 19.72
C ARG A 120 10.73 5.68 20.84
N CYS A 121 11.27 4.48 21.09
CA CYS A 121 10.85 3.64 22.21
C CYS A 121 12.07 2.94 22.82
N GLU A 122 12.25 3.13 24.12
CA GLU A 122 13.28 2.55 24.97
C GLU A 122 13.10 1.05 25.23
N TYR A 123 11.93 0.50 24.92
CA TYR A 123 11.63 -0.93 25.09
C TYR A 123 11.95 -1.78 23.85
N ALA A 124 12.40 -1.18 22.75
CA ALA A 124 12.66 -1.90 21.52
C ALA A 124 13.87 -2.83 21.66
N CYS A 125 13.62 -4.14 21.62
CA CYS A 125 14.66 -5.18 21.77
C CYS A 125 15.52 -5.38 20.52
N TYR A 126 15.07 -4.88 19.37
CA TYR A 126 15.80 -4.92 18.09
C TYR A 126 15.33 -3.79 17.17
N ASN A 127 16.05 -3.58 16.07
CA ASN A 127 15.68 -2.58 15.07
C ASN A 127 14.54 -3.09 14.16
N ALA A 128 13.32 -3.01 14.67
CA ALA A 128 12.12 -3.48 13.96
C ALA A 128 11.88 -2.74 12.62
N GLN A 129 12.27 -1.46 12.53
CA GLN A 129 12.08 -0.69 11.32
C GLN A 129 13.02 -1.14 10.19
N ASP A 130 14.28 -1.40 10.52
CA ASP A 130 15.30 -1.85 9.58
C ASP A 130 15.02 -3.27 9.08
N MET A 131 14.65 -4.19 9.98
CA MET A 131 14.20 -5.53 9.58
C MET A 131 13.00 -5.47 8.63
N CYS A 132 12.02 -4.61 8.93
CA CYS A 132 10.87 -4.41 8.06
C CYS A 132 11.27 -3.87 6.69
N TYR A 133 12.20 -2.91 6.62
CA TYR A 133 12.67 -2.36 5.36
C TYR A 133 13.45 -3.41 4.56
N GLN A 134 14.46 -4.03 5.18
CA GLN A 134 15.33 -5.00 4.54
C GLN A 134 14.53 -6.17 3.94
N LEU A 135 13.64 -6.78 4.71
CA LEU A 135 12.81 -7.89 4.21
C LEU A 135 11.77 -7.44 3.18
N THR A 136 11.33 -6.17 3.21
CA THR A 136 10.49 -5.64 2.12
C THR A 136 11.28 -5.56 0.83
N MET A 137 12.56 -5.16 0.88
CA MET A 137 13.43 -5.05 -0.29
C MET A 137 13.90 -6.42 -0.80
N ASP A 138 14.22 -7.34 0.11
CA ASP A 138 14.70 -8.67 -0.24
C ASP A 138 13.63 -9.49 -0.98
N TYR A 139 12.35 -9.34 -0.59
CA TYR A 139 11.22 -10.11 -1.12
C TYR A 139 10.28 -9.28 -2.01
N GLN A 140 10.85 -8.36 -2.81
CA GLN A 140 10.08 -7.54 -3.75
C GLN A 140 9.34 -8.40 -4.79
N ASP A 141 9.97 -9.47 -5.28
CA ASP A 141 9.34 -10.36 -6.27
C ASP A 141 8.09 -11.02 -5.69
N GLU A 142 8.20 -11.61 -4.50
CA GLU A 142 7.11 -12.28 -3.81
C GLU A 142 6.00 -11.31 -3.39
N LEU A 143 6.30 -10.02 -3.25
CA LEU A 143 5.31 -8.97 -2.96
C LEU A 143 4.56 -8.54 -4.22
N HIS A 144 5.27 -8.32 -5.32
CA HIS A 144 4.68 -7.78 -6.55
C HIS A 144 4.10 -8.85 -7.49
N ARG A 145 4.58 -10.10 -7.42
CA ARG A 145 4.22 -11.20 -8.32
C ARG A 145 3.64 -12.37 -7.53
N PRO A 146 2.30 -12.52 -7.47
CA PRO A 146 1.64 -13.59 -6.72
C PRO A 146 2.13 -14.98 -7.08
N ALA A 147 2.89 -15.59 -6.17
CA ALA A 147 3.47 -16.93 -6.30
C ALA A 147 3.01 -17.89 -5.19
N PHE A 148 2.19 -17.43 -4.24
CA PHE A 148 1.78 -18.21 -3.08
C PHE A 148 0.37 -18.78 -3.23
N PRO A 149 0.02 -19.86 -2.49
CA PRO A 149 -1.36 -20.36 -2.46
C PRO A 149 -2.36 -19.32 -1.97
N TYR A 150 -1.95 -18.45 -1.06
CA TYR A 150 -2.79 -17.37 -0.52
C TYR A 150 -1.95 -16.18 -0.06
N LYS A 151 -2.59 -15.17 0.52
CA LYS A 151 -1.89 -13.99 1.05
C LYS A 151 -0.97 -14.37 2.22
N PHE A 152 0.18 -13.72 2.30
CA PHE A 152 1.11 -13.84 3.41
C PHE A 152 1.53 -12.45 3.90
N LYS A 153 1.72 -12.25 5.20
CA LYS A 153 2.03 -10.94 5.79
C LYS A 153 3.17 -11.06 6.78
N PHE A 154 4.06 -10.07 6.75
CA PHE A 154 5.02 -9.80 7.82
C PHE A 154 4.58 -8.63 8.69
N LYS A 155 4.75 -8.75 10.00
CA LYS A 155 4.74 -7.60 10.92
C LYS A 155 5.79 -7.73 12.01
N PHE A 156 6.37 -6.59 12.41
CA PHE A 156 7.51 -6.56 13.32
C PHE A 156 7.20 -5.71 14.56
N ASP A 157 6.95 -6.40 15.68
CA ASP A 157 6.85 -5.77 16.99
C ASP A 157 8.20 -5.82 17.71
N GLY A 158 8.69 -4.67 18.17
CA GLY A 158 9.99 -4.53 18.81
C GLY A 158 10.05 -5.07 20.25
N CYS A 159 8.89 -5.34 20.85
CA CYS A 159 8.75 -5.95 22.17
C CYS A 159 7.36 -6.62 22.30
N PRO A 160 7.09 -7.39 23.37
CA PRO A 160 5.82 -8.11 23.55
C PRO A 160 4.56 -7.25 23.71
N ASN A 161 4.67 -5.92 23.81
CA ASN A 161 3.51 -5.01 23.92
C ASN A 161 2.64 -4.99 22.64
N GLY A 162 3.18 -5.41 21.49
CA GLY A 162 2.36 -5.64 20.30
C GLY A 162 1.79 -4.38 19.63
N CYS A 163 2.54 -3.28 19.57
CA CYS A 163 2.08 -1.99 19.04
C CYS A 163 1.65 -2.01 17.56
N VAL A 164 2.17 -2.92 16.73
CA VAL A 164 1.67 -3.15 15.36
C VAL A 164 0.75 -4.39 15.26
N CYS A 165 0.55 -5.08 16.38
CA CYS A 165 -0.27 -6.28 16.54
C CYS A 165 0.15 -7.41 15.59
N ALA A 166 1.45 -7.70 15.52
CA ALA A 166 2.01 -8.73 14.65
C ALA A 166 1.32 -10.07 14.87
N MET A 167 1.31 -10.56 16.11
CA MET A 167 0.75 -11.87 16.49
C MET A 167 -0.70 -12.13 16.07
N ALA A 168 -1.48 -11.09 15.78
CA ALA A 168 -2.89 -11.20 15.41
C ALA A 168 -3.18 -10.82 13.95
N ARG A 169 -2.25 -10.13 13.26
CA ARG A 169 -2.50 -9.49 11.96
C ARG A 169 -1.41 -9.75 10.93
N SER A 170 -0.47 -10.64 11.22
CA SER A 170 0.48 -11.20 10.27
C SER A 170 0.50 -12.72 10.34
N ASP A 171 0.95 -13.32 9.25
CA ASP A 171 1.19 -14.76 9.16
C ASP A 171 2.55 -15.11 9.79
N PHE A 172 3.46 -14.12 9.79
CA PHE A 172 4.75 -14.14 10.50
C PHE A 172 5.04 -12.77 11.15
#